data_AF-A0A8S3KE55-F1
#
_entry.id   AF-A0A8S3KE55-F1
#
_cell.length_a   1.000
_cell.length_b   1.000
_cell.length_c   1.000
_cell.angle_alpha   90.00
_cell.angle_beta   90.00
_cell.angle_gamma   90.00
#
_symmetry.space_group_name_H-M   'P 1'
#
loop_
_entity.id
_entity.type
_entity.pdbx_description
1 polymer ?
#
loop_
_entity_poly.entity_id
_entity_poly.type
_entity_poly.pdbx_seq_one_letter_code
_entity_poly.pdbx_strand_id
1 'polypeptide(L)'
;QVILRQNRDDCAICPTCPSACWSPTQCQQQCSAHCKGNCLSEAICCPDQCVGGCYYQNSTSTNLICHACKHMRIYATGQCVQRCSSHMLKKKKTYRRKN
;
A
#
# COMPACT_ATOMS: atom_id res chain seq x y z
N GLN A 1 -23.47 16.12 27.14
CA GLN A 1 -22.15 15.50 26.92
C GLN A 1 -21.36 16.41 26.03
N VAL A 2 -20.32 17.04 26.57
CA VAL A 2 -19.45 17.94 25.82
C VAL A 2 -18.32 17.09 25.24
N ILE A 3 -18.26 16.99 23.90
CA ILE A 3 -17.09 16.42 23.22
C ILE A 3 -15.97 17.47 23.31
N LEU A 4 -15.35 17.57 24.49
CA LEU A 4 -14.22 18.44 24.77
C LEU A 4 -12.97 17.84 24.10
N ARG A 5 -12.65 18.37 22.91
CA ARG A 5 -11.28 18.63 22.42
C ARG A 5 -10.19 17.59 22.71
N GLN A 6 -10.39 16.32 22.36
CA GLN A 6 -9.33 15.31 22.56
C GLN A 6 -8.19 15.31 21.51
N ASN A 7 -8.14 16.20 20.52
CA ASN A 7 -7.21 16.03 19.39
C ASN A 7 -6.34 17.24 19.03
N ARG A 8 -6.30 18.30 19.85
CA ARG A 8 -5.50 19.50 19.51
C ARG A 8 -4.18 19.61 20.26
N ASP A 9 -4.04 18.97 21.41
CA ASP A 9 -2.82 18.98 22.23
C ASP A 9 -1.91 17.76 21.99
N ASP A 10 -2.38 16.74 21.27
CA ASP A 10 -1.58 15.58 20.82
C ASP A 10 -1.08 15.73 19.37
N CYS A 11 -0.85 16.96 18.91
CA CYS A 11 -0.04 17.15 17.70
C CYS A 11 1.34 16.56 17.99
N ALA A 12 1.70 15.47 17.31
CA ALA A 12 3.04 14.91 17.38
C ALA A 12 4.03 16.03 17.04
N ILE A 13 4.82 16.46 18.03
CA ILE A 13 5.95 17.33 17.77
C ILE A 13 6.88 16.50 16.88
N CYS A 14 7.25 17.05 15.72
CA CYS A 14 8.10 16.41 14.73
C CYS A 14 9.50 17.01 14.77
N PRO A 15 10.29 16.82 15.85
CA PRO A 15 11.57 17.51 16.02
C PRO A 15 12.61 17.08 14.98
N THR A 16 12.44 15.91 14.37
CA THR A 16 13.42 15.29 13.48
C THR A 16 13.01 15.28 12.02
N CYS A 17 11.76 15.64 11.70
CA CYS A 17 11.20 15.53 10.36
C CYS A 17 10.98 16.92 9.76
N PRO A 18 11.32 17.13 8.47
CA PRO A 18 11.20 18.43 7.83
C PRO A 18 9.74 18.90 7.63
N SER A 19 8.76 18.00 7.78
CA SER A 19 7.35 18.29 7.50
C SER A 19 6.40 17.64 8.51
N ALA A 20 6.02 16.38 8.29
CA ALA A 20 5.04 15.65 9.09
C ALA A 20 5.64 14.34 9.63
N CYS A 21 5.09 13.88 10.75
CA CYS A 21 5.53 12.67 11.42
C CYS A 21 4.35 11.93 12.04
N TRP A 22 4.48 10.62 12.15
CA TRP A 22 3.56 9.77 12.91
C TRP A 22 3.96 9.72 14.40
N SER A 23 5.25 9.91 14.69
CA SER A 23 5.80 9.99 16.05
C SER A 23 7.13 10.78 16.04
N PRO A 24 7.70 11.16 17.20
CA PRO A 24 8.92 11.98 17.26
C PRO A 24 10.14 11.42 16.51
N THR A 25 10.15 10.12 16.24
CA THR A 25 11.23 9.41 15.52
C THR A 25 10.77 8.77 14.20
N GLN A 26 9.50 8.88 13.84
CA GLN A 26 8.95 8.29 12.61
C GLN A 26 8.34 9.37 11.73
N CYS A 27 9.08 9.75 10.69
CA CYS A 27 8.61 10.70 9.70
C CYS A 27 7.53 10.10 8.82
N GLN A 28 6.55 10.92 8.47
CA GLN A 28 5.58 10.57 7.45
C GLN A 28 6.29 10.63 6.09
N GLN A 29 6.24 9.53 5.35
CA GLN A 29 6.82 9.49 4.02
C GLN A 29 6.08 10.48 3.11
N GLN A 30 6.84 11.38 2.49
CA GLN A 30 6.33 12.27 1.45
C GLN A 30 6.68 11.71 0.08
N CYS A 31 5.73 11.83 -0.84
CA CYS A 31 5.91 11.47 -2.23
C CYS A 31 5.85 12.75 -3.07
N SER A 32 6.62 12.78 -4.15
CA SER A 32 6.42 13.80 -5.18
C SER A 32 4.95 13.81 -5.65
N ALA A 33 4.41 14.99 -5.93
CA ALA A 33 3.03 15.16 -6.42
C ALA A 33 2.76 14.33 -7.69
N HIS A 34 3.79 14.13 -8.52
CA HIS A 34 3.73 13.26 -9.70
C HIS A 34 3.35 11.81 -9.35
N CYS A 35 3.80 11.29 -8.20
CA CYS A 35 3.50 9.93 -7.75
C CYS A 35 2.13 9.80 -7.06
N LYS A 36 1.36 10.89 -6.93
CA LYS A 36 0.00 10.91 -6.33
C LYS A 36 -0.07 10.23 -4.95
N GLY A 37 0.97 10.40 -4.13
CA GLY A 37 1.03 9.81 -2.79
C GLY A 37 1.39 8.32 -2.75
N ASN A 38 1.86 7.73 -3.85
CA ASN A 38 2.21 6.31 -3.94
C ASN A 38 3.65 6.13 -4.46
N CYS A 39 4.60 6.09 -3.54
CA CYS A 39 6.02 6.05 -3.87
C CYS A 39 6.81 5.12 -2.95
N LEU A 40 7.94 4.62 -3.46
CA LEU A 40 8.96 3.93 -2.66
C LEU A 40 9.80 4.96 -1.89
N SER A 41 10.11 6.07 -2.55
CA SER A 41 10.87 7.21 -2.05
C SER A 41 10.40 8.48 -2.77
N GLU A 42 10.82 9.66 -2.33
CA GLU A 42 10.37 10.94 -2.92
C GLU A 42 10.50 11.00 -4.45
N ALA A 43 11.52 10.37 -5.02
CA ALA A 43 11.81 10.36 -6.46
C ALA A 43 11.31 9.11 -7.22
N ILE A 44 10.98 8.02 -6.53
CA ILE A 44 10.63 6.73 -7.18
C ILE A 44 9.15 6.42 -6.92
N CYS A 45 8.32 6.57 -7.94
CA CYS A 45 6.91 6.22 -7.87
C CYS A 45 6.71 4.70 -7.85
N CYS A 46 5.68 4.26 -7.14
CA CYS A 46 5.23 2.88 -7.19
C CYS A 46 4.42 2.61 -8.46
N PRO A 47 4.32 1.34 -8.90
CA PRO A 47 3.40 0.95 -9.96
C PRO A 47 1.97 1.43 -9.68
N ASP A 48 1.23 1.83 -10.72
CA ASP A 48 -0.16 2.32 -10.62
C ASP A 48 -1.15 1.32 -10.00
N GLN A 49 -0.79 0.04 -9.97
CA GLN A 49 -1.58 -1.03 -9.35
C GLN A 49 -1.38 -1.09 -7.83
N CYS A 50 -0.38 -0.40 -7.28
CA CYS A 50 -0.11 -0.33 -5.84
C CYS A 50 -0.98 0.73 -5.15
N VAL A 51 -1.26 0.53 -3.86
CA VAL A 51 -1.85 1.52 -2.95
C VAL A 51 -1.05 1.53 -1.67
N GLY A 52 -0.78 2.74 -1.14
CA GLY A 52 -0.10 2.91 0.14
C GLY A 52 1.41 2.63 0.11
N GLY A 53 2.03 2.69 -1.07
CA GLY A 53 3.46 2.51 -1.26
C GLY A 53 3.86 1.10 -1.74
N CYS A 54 5.17 0.92 -1.86
CA CYS A 54 5.82 -0.29 -2.35
C CYS A 54 7.23 -0.39 -1.78
N TYR A 55 7.80 -1.59 -1.82
CA TYR A 55 9.12 -1.90 -1.29
C TYR A 55 9.84 -2.89 -2.21
N TYR A 56 11.17 -2.90 -2.19
CA TYR A 56 11.93 -3.95 -2.85
C TYR A 56 11.88 -5.23 -2.02
N GLN A 57 11.68 -6.37 -2.67
CA GLN A 57 11.63 -7.67 -1.99
C GLN A 57 12.90 -7.97 -1.18
N ASN A 58 14.04 -7.50 -1.65
CA ASN A 58 15.33 -7.51 -0.96
C ASN A 58 16.20 -6.35 -1.49
N SER A 59 17.35 -6.10 -0.86
CA SER A 59 18.23 -4.96 -1.17
C SER A 59 18.87 -5.00 -2.57
N THR A 60 18.81 -6.13 -3.28
CA THR A 60 19.39 -6.31 -4.62
C THR A 60 18.34 -6.50 -5.70
N SER A 61 17.06 -6.60 -5.34
CA SER A 61 15.97 -6.83 -6.27
C SER A 61 15.58 -5.53 -6.96
N THR A 62 15.34 -5.61 -8.27
CA THR A 62 14.67 -4.56 -9.04
C THR A 62 13.15 -4.72 -9.04
N ASN A 63 12.64 -5.77 -8.39
CA ASN A 63 11.23 -6.11 -8.37
C ASN A 63 10.54 -5.44 -7.18
N LEU A 64 9.69 -4.46 -7.49
CA LEU A 64 8.87 -3.74 -6.51
C LEU A 64 7.63 -4.54 -6.15
N ILE A 65 7.43 -4.74 -4.85
CA ILE A 65 6.23 -5.34 -4.27
C ILE A 65 5.38 -4.23 -3.66
N CYS A 66 4.10 -4.19 -4.00
CA CYS A 66 3.16 -3.24 -3.40
C CYS A 66 2.83 -3.63 -1.95
N HIS A 67 2.63 -2.64 -1.07
CA HIS A 67 2.05 -2.89 0.25
C HIS A 67 0.60 -3.40 0.14
N ALA A 68 -0.19 -2.76 -0.72
CA ALA A 68 -1.55 -3.18 -1.06
C ALA A 68 -1.80 -3.04 -2.57
N CYS A 69 -2.78 -3.80 -3.08
CA CYS A 69 -3.21 -3.73 -4.48
C CYS A 69 -4.50 -2.92 -4.62
N LYS A 70 -4.55 -2.06 -5.64
CA LYS A 70 -5.74 -1.26 -5.97
C LYS A 70 -6.97 -2.12 -6.33
N HIS A 71 -6.72 -3.24 -7.00
CA HIS A 71 -7.78 -4.10 -7.54
C HIS A 71 -7.67 -5.54 -7.03
N MET A 72 -6.70 -6.30 -7.54
CA MET A 72 -6.54 -7.71 -7.20
C MET A 72 -5.08 -8.05 -6.94
N ARG A 73 -4.85 -9.04 -6.08
CA ARG A 73 -3.52 -9.60 -5.80
C ARG A 73 -3.50 -11.06 -6.23
N ILE A 74 -2.52 -11.43 -7.06
CA ILE A 74 -2.25 -12.83 -7.35
C ILE A 74 -1.66 -13.46 -6.09
N TYR A 75 -2.36 -14.42 -5.48
CA TYR A 75 -1.91 -15.05 -4.23
C TYR A 75 -0.52 -15.71 -4.34
N ALA A 76 -0.26 -16.40 -5.45
CA ALA A 76 0.98 -17.16 -5.63
C ALA A 76 2.23 -16.28 -5.80
N THR A 77 2.10 -15.14 -6.49
CA THR A 77 3.24 -14.26 -6.80
C THR A 77 3.25 -12.98 -5.97
N GLY A 78 2.14 -12.68 -5.27
CA GLY A 78 1.93 -11.43 -4.57
C GLY A 78 1.75 -10.21 -5.47
N GLN A 79 1.77 -10.37 -6.80
CA GLN A 79 1.69 -9.27 -7.76
C GLN A 79 0.29 -8.63 -7.81
N CYS A 80 0.26 -7.31 -7.95
CA CYS A 80 -0.97 -6.56 -8.16
C CYS A 80 -1.35 -6.52 -9.63
N VAL A 81 -2.61 -6.84 -9.92
CA VAL A 81 -3.16 -6.84 -11.28
C VAL A 81 -4.52 -6.15 -11.29
N GLN A 82 -4.84 -5.51 -12.42
CA GLN A 82 -6.14 -4.87 -12.61
C GLN A 82 -7.27 -5.92 -12.62
N ARG A 83 -7.01 -7.09 -13.21
CA ARG A 83 -7.94 -8.23 -13.27
C ARG A 83 -7.16 -9.54 -13.29
N CYS A 84 -7.60 -10.54 -12.53
CA CYS A 84 -7.07 -11.89 -12.66
C CYS A 84 -7.41 -12.46 -14.04
N SER A 85 -6.42 -13.09 -14.69
CA SER A 85 -6.68 -13.78 -15.95
C SER A 85 -7.62 -14.96 -15.75
N SER A 86 -8.43 -15.27 -16.76
CA SER A 86 -9.44 -16.32 -16.71
C SER A 86 -8.87 -17.69 -16.38
N HIS A 87 -7.61 -17.96 -16.75
CA HIS A 87 -6.90 -19.20 -16.42
C HIS A 87 -6.55 -19.33 -14.92
N MET A 88 -6.52 -18.23 -14.17
CA MET A 88 -6.21 -18.22 -12.73
C MET A 88 -7.45 -18.35 -11.84
N LEU A 89 -8.65 -18.22 -12.42
CA LEU A 89 -9.89 -18.40 -11.69
C LEU A 89 -10.09 -19.90 -11.45
N LYS A 90 -10.17 -20.33 -10.18
CA LYS A 90 -10.59 -21.70 -9.84
C LYS A 90 -11.93 -21.96 -10.55
N LYS A 91 -11.94 -22.89 -11.53
CA LYS A 91 -13.20 -23.39 -12.08
C LYS A 91 -14.04 -23.88 -10.90
N LYS A 92 -15.26 -23.33 -10.74
CA LYS A 92 -16.22 -23.86 -9.76
C LYS A 92 -16.31 -25.36 -10.01
N LYS A 93 -15.95 -26.18 -9.01
CA LYS A 93 -16.30 -27.60 -9.04
C LYS A 93 -17.81 -27.65 -9.02
N THR A 94 -18.43 -27.91 -10.16
CA THR A 94 -19.85 -28.24 -10.23
C THR A 94 -20.01 -29.57 -9.51
N TYR A 95 -20.41 -29.53 -8.24
CA TYR A 95 -20.85 -30.73 -7.54
C TYR A 95 -22.15 -31.18 -8.21
N ARG A 96 -22.06 -32.11 -9.17
CA ARG A 96 -23.23 -32.87 -9.63
C ARG A 96 -23.70 -33.68 -8.41
N ARG A 97 -24.80 -33.24 -7.79
CA ARG A 97 -25.61 -34.13 -6.95
C ARG A 97 -26.05 -35.27 -7.86
N LYS A 98 -25.53 -36.47 -7.62
CA LYS A 98 -26.13 -37.70 -8.15
C LYS A 98 -27.43 -37.89 -7.37
N ASN A 99 -28.56 -37.78 -8.05
CA ASN A 99 -29.80 -38.42 -7.61
C ASN A 99 -29.74 -39.90 -7.98
#